data_AF-A0A285JRD1-F1
#
_entry.id   AF-A0A285JRD1-F1
#
_cell.length_a   1.000
_cell.length_b   1.000
_cell.length_c   1.000
_cell.angle_alpha   90.00
_cell.angle_beta   90.00
_cell.angle_gamma   90.00
#
_symmetry.space_group_name_H-M   'P 1'
#
loop_
_entity.id
_entity.type
_entity.pdbx_description
1 polymer ?
#
loop_
_entity_poly.entity_id
_entity_poly.type
_entity_poly.pdbx_seq_one_letter_code
_entity_poly.pdbx_strand_id
1 'polypeptide(L)'
;MSYASAGHTGRQAMMAIMGRLADRPIRTVKLDYRGNHISLGRRDGIIQLVDGQAQPTPRHLGGRTAARIKASILGMSLWATSHPTFGLPTRTRRVAAGPAMPRRNRNRTAA
;
A
#
# COMPACT_ATOMS: atom_id res chain seq x y z
N MET A 1 -14.56 1.95 0.81
CA MET A 1 -13.11 1.80 0.54
C MET A 1 -12.95 1.34 -0.91
N SER A 2 -11.98 1.86 -1.68
CA SER A 2 -11.75 1.45 -3.08
C SER A 2 -10.43 0.68 -3.22
N TYR A 3 -10.32 -0.16 -4.25
CA TYR A 3 -9.09 -0.90 -4.54
C TYR A 3 -7.86 0.03 -4.71
N ALA A 4 -8.06 1.23 -5.25
CA ALA A 4 -6.99 2.22 -5.45
C ALA A 4 -6.31 2.66 -4.14
N SER A 5 -7.02 2.63 -3.02
CA SER A 5 -6.46 2.98 -1.70
C SER A 5 -5.61 1.87 -1.07
N ALA A 6 -5.77 0.61 -1.51
CA ALA A 6 -5.18 -0.56 -0.83
C ALA A 6 -3.65 -0.48 -0.72
N GLY A 7 -2.97 -0.03 -1.78
CA GLY A 7 -1.50 0.13 -1.77
C GLY A 7 -1.00 1.14 -0.73
N HIS A 8 -1.73 2.25 -0.55
CA HIS A 8 -1.38 3.28 0.44
C HIS A 8 -1.58 2.76 1.88
N THR A 9 -2.70 2.09 2.13
CA THR A 9 -2.98 1.48 3.45
C THR A 9 -1.97 0.37 3.77
N GLY A 10 -1.64 -0.49 2.80
CA GLY A 10 -0.61 -1.52 2.95
C GLY A 10 0.75 -0.91 3.27
N ARG A 11 1.13 0.18 2.59
CA ARG A 11 2.35 0.93 2.89
C ARG A 11 2.34 1.53 4.30
N GLN A 12 1.22 2.12 4.73
CA GLN A 12 1.08 2.65 6.10
C GLN A 12 1.27 1.55 7.14
N ALA A 13 0.65 0.39 6.93
CA ALA A 13 0.77 -0.75 7.82
C ALA A 13 2.23 -1.24 7.92
N MET A 14 2.90 -1.42 6.78
CA MET A 14 4.32 -1.79 6.75
C MET A 14 5.21 -0.78 7.47
N MET A 15 4.99 0.53 7.23
CA MET A 15 5.75 1.59 7.91
C MET A 15 5.52 1.61 9.42
N ALA A 16 4.29 1.34 9.87
CA ALA A 16 3.98 1.26 11.29
C ALA A 16 4.68 0.07 11.96
N ILE A 17 4.67 -1.10 11.31
CA ILE A 17 5.37 -2.31 11.81
C ILE A 17 6.87 -2.04 11.89
N MET A 18 7.49 -1.58 10.80
CA MET A 18 8.92 -1.30 10.76
C MET A 18 9.33 -0.20 11.74
N GLY A 19 8.51 0.86 11.89
CA GLY A 19 8.74 1.94 12.83
C GLY A 19 8.77 1.45 14.27
N ARG A 20 7.80 0.61 14.66
CA ARG A 20 7.76 0.02 16.01
C ARG A 20 8.94 -0.93 16.27
N LEU A 21 9.27 -1.80 15.31
CA LEU A 21 10.39 -2.73 15.45
C LEU A 21 11.74 -2.03 15.56
N ALA A 22 11.89 -0.87 14.93
CA ALA A 22 13.15 -0.11 14.94
C ALA A 22 13.16 1.03 15.97
N ASP A 23 12.12 1.17 16.80
CA ASP A 23 11.90 2.29 17.71
C ASP A 23 12.07 3.67 17.03
N ARG A 24 11.35 3.86 15.92
CA ARG A 24 11.40 5.07 15.10
C ARG A 24 10.03 5.73 14.93
N PRO A 25 10.01 7.06 14.72
CA PRO A 25 8.77 7.77 14.44
C PRO A 25 8.09 7.22 13.18
N ILE A 26 6.80 6.94 13.30
CA ILE A 26 5.95 6.43 12.22
C ILE A 26 5.36 7.64 11.49
N ARG A 27 5.72 7.82 10.22
CA ARG A 27 5.14 8.87 9.39
C ARG A 27 3.81 8.40 8.79
N THR A 28 2.85 9.31 8.70
CA THR A 28 1.60 9.07 7.99
C THR A 28 1.83 9.10 6.47
N VAL A 29 1.44 8.04 5.79
CA VAL A 29 1.40 7.94 4.33
C VAL A 29 0.17 8.70 3.84
N LYS A 30 0.39 9.74 3.03
CA LYS A 30 -0.68 10.46 2.37
C LYS A 30 -1.40 9.52 1.40
N LEU A 31 -2.73 9.48 1.48
CA LEU A 31 -3.56 8.80 0.49
C LEU A 31 -3.70 9.72 -0.73
N ASP A 32 -3.02 9.39 -1.84
CA ASP A 32 -3.22 10.06 -3.12
C ASP A 32 -4.26 9.30 -3.93
N TYR A 33 -5.51 9.75 -3.88
CA TYR A 33 -6.64 9.14 -4.56
C TYR A 33 -7.07 10.00 -5.75
N ARG A 34 -6.69 9.58 -6.95
CA ARG A 34 -6.86 10.37 -8.18
C ARG A 34 -8.11 10.07 -8.98
N GLY A 35 -8.77 8.94 -8.70
CA GLY A 35 -9.99 8.59 -9.41
C GLY A 35 -10.27 7.10 -9.46
N ASN A 36 -11.38 6.79 -10.14
CA ASN A 36 -11.84 5.44 -10.41
C ASN A 36 -11.74 5.15 -11.91
N HIS A 37 -11.71 3.87 -12.24
CA HIS A 37 -11.65 3.42 -13.63
C HIS A 37 -12.45 2.14 -13.81
N ILE A 38 -13.15 2.04 -14.94
CA ILE A 38 -14.02 0.92 -15.29
C ILE A 38 -13.69 0.50 -16.72
N SER A 39 -13.46 -0.79 -16.94
CA SER A 39 -13.34 -1.36 -18.28
C SER A 39 -14.72 -1.60 -18.88
N LEU A 40 -14.90 -1.25 -20.14
CA LEU A 40 -16.11 -1.53 -20.92
C LEU A 40 -15.84 -2.59 -22.01
N GLY A 41 -14.86 -3.47 -21.74
CA GLY A 41 -14.36 -4.49 -22.67
C GLY A 41 -12.87 -4.29 -22.99
N ARG A 42 -12.38 -5.04 -23.98
CA ARG A 42 -10.96 -5.01 -24.36
C ARG A 42 -10.53 -3.72 -25.09
N ARG A 43 -11.48 -2.98 -25.62
CA ARG A 43 -11.24 -1.82 -26.50
C ARG A 43 -11.83 -0.52 -25.97
N ASP A 44 -12.48 -0.55 -24.81
CA ASP A 44 -13.11 0.64 -24.25
C ASP A 44 -13.08 0.64 -22.72
N GLY A 45 -13.15 1.82 -22.14
CA GLY A 45 -13.09 2.05 -20.70
C GLY A 45 -13.28 3.52 -20.36
N ILE A 46 -13.48 3.78 -19.07
CA ILE A 46 -13.65 5.12 -18.53
C ILE A 46 -12.74 5.27 -17.31
N ILE A 47 -12.02 6.38 -17.23
CA ILE A 47 -11.27 6.82 -16.05
C ILE A 47 -11.86 8.13 -15.59
N GLN A 48 -12.55 8.11 -14.45
CA GLN A 48 -13.16 9.28 -13.82
C GLN A 48 -12.18 9.88 -12.82
N LEU A 49 -11.72 11.10 -13.07
CA LEU A 49 -10.84 11.81 -12.14
C LEU A 49 -11.64 12.41 -10.98
N VAL A 50 -11.03 12.43 -9.81
CA VAL A 50 -11.59 13.10 -8.62
C VAL A 50 -10.62 14.14 -8.08
N ASP A 51 -11.16 15.09 -7.33
CA ASP A 51 -10.37 16.09 -6.61
C ASP A 51 -9.86 15.57 -5.24
N GLY A 52 -9.22 16.45 -4.48
CA GLY A 52 -8.70 16.13 -3.14
C GLY A 52 -9.77 15.79 -2.10
N GLN A 53 -11.04 16.11 -2.38
CA GLN A 53 -12.21 15.75 -1.55
C GLN A 53 -12.92 14.50 -2.10
N ALA A 54 -12.30 13.79 -3.05
CA ALA A 54 -12.83 12.63 -3.75
C ALA A 54 -14.13 12.90 -4.53
N GLN A 55 -14.38 14.17 -4.90
CA GLN A 55 -15.52 14.54 -5.74
C GLN A 55 -15.16 14.40 -7.22
N PRO A 56 -16.08 13.89 -8.06
CA PRO A 56 -15.84 13.74 -9.48
C PRO A 56 -15.61 15.09 -10.14
N THR A 57 -14.51 15.19 -10.88
CA THR A 57 -14.24 16.38 -11.71
C THR A 57 -14.91 16.23 -13.08
N PRO A 58 -15.16 17.32 -13.82
CA PRO A 58 -15.67 17.24 -15.20
C PRO A 58 -14.75 16.49 -16.17
N ARG A 59 -13.49 16.25 -15.78
CA ARG A 59 -12.49 15.58 -16.60
C ARG A 59 -12.59 14.06 -16.42
N HIS A 60 -12.81 13.38 -17.54
CA HIS A 60 -12.70 11.92 -17.62
C HIS A 60 -11.95 11.54 -18.89
N LEU A 61 -11.36 10.34 -18.88
CA LEU A 61 -10.72 9.77 -20.05
C LEU A 61 -11.50 8.52 -20.46
N GLY A 62 -12.09 8.55 -21.65
CA GLY A 62 -12.84 7.44 -22.23
C GLY A 62 -12.09 6.70 -23.35
N GLY A 63 -12.70 5.67 -23.90
CA GLY A 63 -12.28 5.06 -25.15
C GLY A 63 -11.11 4.07 -25.03
N ARG A 64 -10.49 3.80 -26.18
CA ARG A 64 -9.35 2.89 -26.30
C ARG A 64 -8.17 3.26 -25.41
N THR A 65 -7.95 4.55 -25.19
CA THR A 65 -6.85 5.03 -24.33
C THR A 65 -7.06 4.60 -22.88
N ALA A 66 -8.28 4.74 -22.35
CA ALA A 66 -8.63 4.25 -21.02
C ALA A 66 -8.46 2.73 -20.91
N ALA A 67 -8.88 1.98 -21.94
CA ALA A 67 -8.69 0.52 -21.99
C ALA A 67 -7.20 0.12 -21.95
N ARG A 68 -6.35 0.83 -22.70
CA ARG A 68 -4.88 0.61 -22.69
C ARG A 68 -4.27 0.90 -21.34
N ILE A 69 -4.62 2.02 -20.71
CA ILE A 69 -4.15 2.35 -19.36
C ILE A 69 -4.51 1.24 -18.38
N LYS A 70 -5.76 0.75 -18.44
CA LYS A 70 -6.20 -0.33 -17.55
C LYS A 70 -5.45 -1.63 -17.79
N ALA A 71 -5.19 -2.00 -19.05
CA ALA A 71 -4.38 -3.17 -19.38
C ALA A 71 -2.95 -3.03 -18.83
N SER A 72 -2.34 -1.85 -18.94
CA SER A 72 -1.01 -1.58 -18.40
C SER A 72 -0.97 -1.66 -16.87
N ILE A 73 -1.99 -1.13 -16.17
CA ILE A 73 -2.09 -1.26 -14.70
C ILE A 73 -2.14 -2.73 -14.31
N LEU A 74 -2.96 -3.55 -14.97
CA LEU A 74 -3.07 -4.97 -14.65
C LEU A 74 -1.76 -5.72 -14.92
N GLY A 75 -1.12 -5.46 -16.06
CA GLY A 75 0.18 -6.04 -16.40
C GLY A 75 1.27 -5.67 -15.39
N MET A 76 1.33 -4.39 -14.99
CA MET A 76 2.28 -3.92 -13.98
C MET A 76 2.01 -4.55 -12.61
N SER A 77 0.75 -4.69 -12.20
CA SER A 77 0.40 -5.37 -10.95
C SER A 77 0.84 -6.83 -10.94
N LEU A 78 0.63 -7.56 -12.03
CA LEU A 78 1.07 -8.95 -12.18
C LEU A 78 2.60 -9.03 -12.11
N TRP A 79 3.29 -8.17 -12.88
CA TRP A 79 4.74 -8.13 -12.89
C TRP A 79 5.31 -7.82 -11.51
N ALA A 80 4.82 -6.80 -10.82
CA ALA A 80 5.30 -6.41 -9.49
C ALA A 80 5.08 -7.52 -8.45
N THR A 81 3.94 -8.21 -8.51
CA THR A 81 3.65 -9.35 -7.63
C THR A 81 4.58 -10.53 -7.91
N SER A 82 4.95 -10.72 -9.18
CA SER A 82 5.88 -11.79 -9.61
C SER A 82 7.34 -11.46 -9.33
N HIS A 83 7.68 -10.19 -9.05
CA HIS A 83 9.04 -9.71 -8.79
C HIS A 83 9.12 -8.98 -7.44
N PRO A 84 8.94 -9.68 -6.30
CA PRO A 84 8.74 -9.08 -4.98
C PRO A 84 9.99 -8.36 -4.43
N THR A 85 11.14 -8.52 -5.06
CA THR A 85 12.40 -7.86 -4.68
C THR A 85 12.56 -6.48 -5.33
N PHE A 86 11.72 -6.12 -6.30
CA PHE A 86 11.80 -4.83 -6.97
C PHE A 86 11.51 -3.68 -5.98
N GLY A 87 12.45 -2.75 -5.84
CA GLY A 87 12.34 -1.62 -4.92
C GLY A 87 12.69 -1.93 -3.46
N LEU A 88 13.24 -3.11 -3.16
CA LEU A 88 13.77 -3.39 -1.82
C LEU A 88 14.89 -2.40 -1.46
N PRO A 89 14.90 -1.87 -0.22
CA PRO A 89 15.93 -0.95 0.21
C PRO A 89 17.28 -1.67 0.24
N THR A 90 18.29 -1.07 -0.39
CA THR A 90 19.69 -1.56 -0.35
C THR A 90 20.24 -1.64 1.06
N ARG A 91 19.67 -0.88 2.01
CA ARG A 91 20.11 -0.82 3.41
C ARG A 91 19.05 -1.36 4.36
N THR A 92 19.39 -2.44 5.06
CA THR A 92 18.57 -3.02 6.12
C THR A 92 18.58 -2.14 7.37
N ARG A 93 17.48 -2.15 8.13
CA ARG A 93 17.38 -1.47 9.44
C ARG A 93 17.56 -2.50 10.55
N ARG A 94 18.29 -2.13 11.60
CA ARG A 94 18.41 -2.97 12.80
C ARG A 94 17.12 -2.85 13.61
N VAL A 95 16.67 -3.98 14.17
CA VAL A 95 15.61 -4.04 15.16
C VAL A 95 16.16 -3.45 16.46
N ALA A 96 15.38 -2.61 17.15
CA ALA A 96 15.76 -2.09 18.45
C ALA A 96 15.87 -3.25 19.46
N ALA A 97 16.85 -3.20 20.36
CA ALA A 97 16.96 -4.19 21.42
C ALA A 97 15.69 -4.12 22.28
N GLY A 98 14.94 -5.23 22.35
CA GLY A 98 13.74 -5.31 23.17
C GLY A 98 14.09 -5.17 24.66
N PRO A 99 13.14 -4.74 25.51
CA PRO A 99 13.35 -4.76 26.95
C PRO A 99 13.71 -6.19 27.37
N ALA A 100 14.75 -6.34 28.20
CA ALA A 100 15.13 -7.63 28.76
C ALA A 100 13.91 -8.24 29.45
N MET A 101 13.37 -9.32 28.89
CA MET A 101 12.23 -10.00 29.48
C MET A 101 12.66 -10.49 30.88
N PRO A 102 11.99 -10.09 31.97
CA PRO A 102 12.35 -10.58 33.28
C PRO A 102 12.20 -12.11 33.25
N ARG A 103 13.29 -12.81 33.60
CA ARG A 103 13.31 -14.27 33.71
C ARG A 103 12.10 -14.69 34.53
N ARG A 104 11.14 -15.37 33.90
CA ARG A 104 9.98 -15.96 34.57
C ARG A 104 10.50 -16.91 35.66
N ASN A 105 10.42 -16.45 36.91
CA ASN A 105 10.83 -17.24 38.06
C ASN A 105 9.85 -18.42 38.21
N ARG A 106 10.35 -19.65 38.04
CA ARG A 106 9.56 -20.89 38.09
C ARG A 106 9.27 -21.38 39.52
N ASN A 107 9.50 -20.56 40.55
CA ASN A 107 9.46 -21.01 41.94
C ASN A 107 8.30 -20.39 42.76
N ARG A 108 7.10 -20.22 42.19
CA ARG A 108 5.94 -19.62 42.91
C ARG A 108 4.69 -20.49 43.03
N THR A 109 4.85 -21.80 43.06
CA THR A 109 3.79 -22.75 43.47
C THR A 109 4.42 -23.87 44.29
N ALA A 110 4.60 -23.61 45.58
CA ALA A 110 4.75 -24.60 46.63
C ALA A 110 4.52 -23.87 47.97
N ALA A 111 3.24 -23.74 48.35
CA ALA A 111 2.77 -23.49 49.71
C ALA A 111 1.28 -23.87 49.75
#